data_AF-A0A6N7R352-F1
#
_entry.id   AF-A0A6N7R352-F1
#
_cell.length_a   1.000
_cell.length_b   1.000
_cell.length_c   1.000
_cell.angle_alpha   90.00
_cell.angle_beta   90.00
_cell.angle_gamma   90.00
#
_symmetry.space_group_name_H-M   'P 1'
#
loop_
_entity.id
_entity.type
_entity.pdbx_description
1 polymer ?
#
loop_
_entity_poly.entity_id
_entity_poly.type
_entity_poly.pdbx_seq_one_letter_code
_entity_poly.pdbx_strand_id
1 'polypeptide(L)'
;MKHMTRDALLAYINAESNQETEVENHLLECETCTDLYLSIVEEVEMNSGVSADFTDDTLQQLEIRLPAPPQKKQNHVFIHYLVAAGLTILLTITGVFQGALDVSDIQQKKGGSITDHLMTKTDNVLQEIKGVHRHE
;
A
#
# COMPACT_ATOMS: atom_id res chain seq x y z
N MET A 1 -22.73 -6.29 -18.06
CA MET A 1 -21.79 -5.50 -18.88
C MET A 1 -21.66 -6.17 -20.24
N LYS A 2 -21.23 -5.46 -21.28
CA LYS A 2 -21.05 -6.06 -22.62
C LYS A 2 -19.68 -6.73 -22.68
N HIS A 3 -19.63 -8.01 -23.05
CA HIS A 3 -18.37 -8.74 -23.25
C HIS A 3 -17.71 -8.36 -24.58
N MET A 4 -16.39 -8.48 -24.64
CA MET A 4 -15.62 -8.30 -25.87
C MET A 4 -15.80 -9.48 -26.81
N THR A 5 -15.73 -9.21 -28.11
CA THR A 5 -15.80 -10.25 -29.13
C THR A 5 -14.45 -10.92 -29.30
N ARG A 6 -14.45 -12.18 -29.76
CA ARG A 6 -13.23 -12.91 -30.10
C ARG A 6 -12.34 -12.14 -31.08
N ASP A 7 -12.95 -11.51 -32.09
CA ASP A 7 -12.22 -10.72 -33.11
C ASP A 7 -11.50 -9.52 -32.50
N ALA A 8 -12.10 -8.86 -31.50
CA ALA A 8 -11.47 -7.72 -30.82
C ALA A 8 -10.25 -8.18 -29.99
N LEU A 9 -10.34 -9.34 -29.34
CA LEU A 9 -9.22 -9.94 -28.61
C LEU A 9 -8.12 -10.43 -29.56
N LEU A 10 -8.47 -10.98 -30.73
CA LEU A 10 -7.49 -11.37 -31.75
C LEU A 10 -6.74 -10.16 -32.31
N ALA A 11 -7.44 -9.06 -32.60
CA ALA A 11 -6.81 -7.82 -33.02
C ALA A 11 -5.85 -7.28 -31.94
N TYR A 12 -6.20 -7.42 -30.66
CA TYR A 12 -5.31 -7.06 -29.55
C TYR A 12 -4.07 -7.98 -29.48
N ILE A 13 -4.24 -9.30 -29.55
CA ILE A 13 -3.14 -10.28 -29.50
C ILE A 13 -2.13 -10.05 -30.63
N ASN A 14 -2.60 -9.69 -31.83
CA ASN A 14 -1.76 -9.43 -32.99
C ASN A 14 -1.16 -8.01 -33.04
N ALA A 15 -1.38 -7.18 -32.01
CA ALA A 15 -0.99 -5.76 -31.99
C ALA A 15 -1.57 -4.93 -33.14
N GLU A 16 -2.79 -5.27 -33.59
CA GLU A 16 -3.55 -4.58 -34.64
C GLU A 16 -4.70 -3.71 -34.07
N SER A 17 -4.89 -3.73 -32.74
CA SER A 17 -5.96 -2.98 -32.08
C SER A 17 -5.57 -1.53 -31.84
N ASN A 18 -6.46 -0.59 -32.21
CA ASN A 18 -6.33 0.83 -31.87
C ASN A 18 -6.87 1.17 -30.46
N GLN A 19 -7.27 0.17 -29.68
CA GLN A 19 -7.96 0.33 -28.39
C GLN A 19 -7.31 -0.55 -27.29
N GLU A 20 -5.99 -0.65 -27.27
CA GLU A 20 -5.24 -1.50 -26.33
C GLU A 20 -5.62 -1.24 -24.87
N THR A 21 -5.60 0.02 -24.44
CA THR A 21 -5.93 0.41 -23.05
C THR A 21 -7.37 0.03 -22.65
N GLU A 22 -8.32 0.09 -23.59
CA GLU A 22 -9.71 -0.30 -23.30
C GLU A 22 -9.84 -1.82 -23.14
N VAL A 23 -9.16 -2.58 -24.00
CA VAL A 23 -9.09 -4.05 -23.90
C VAL A 23 -8.44 -4.46 -22.58
N GLU A 24 -7.32 -3.85 -22.21
CA GLU A 24 -6.62 -4.14 -20.95
C GLU A 24 -7.49 -3.87 -19.73
N ASN A 25 -8.10 -2.68 -19.65
CA ASN A 25 -8.99 -2.34 -18.56
C ASN A 25 -10.19 -3.29 -18.48
N HIS A 26 -10.70 -3.76 -19.62
CA HIS A 26 -11.79 -4.73 -19.64
C HIS A 26 -11.36 -6.12 -19.14
N LEU A 27 -10.17 -6.58 -19.52
CA LEU A 27 -9.62 -7.86 -19.05
C LEU A 27 -9.29 -7.85 -17.54
N LEU A 28 -8.96 -6.69 -16.97
CA LEU A 28 -8.76 -6.58 -15.52
C LEU A 28 -10.04 -6.80 -14.72
N GLU A 29 -11.18 -6.39 -15.27
CA GLU A 29 -12.46 -6.34 -14.55
C GLU A 29 -13.44 -7.47 -14.96
N CYS A 30 -13.19 -8.16 -16.08
CA CYS A 30 -14.12 -9.15 -16.65
C CYS A 30 -13.50 -10.53 -16.80
N GLU A 31 -13.72 -11.39 -15.81
CA GLU A 31 -13.23 -12.79 -15.78
C GLU A 31 -13.57 -13.57 -17.06
N THR A 32 -14.82 -13.48 -17.55
CA THR A 32 -15.24 -14.18 -18.77
C THR A 32 -14.43 -13.80 -20.02
N CYS A 33 -14.03 -12.53 -20.12
CA CYS A 33 -13.23 -12.06 -21.25
C CYS A 33 -11.77 -12.47 -21.09
N THR A 34 -11.27 -12.55 -19.86
CA THR A 34 -9.95 -13.07 -19.54
C THR A 34 -9.83 -14.56 -19.85
N ASP A 35 -10.83 -15.36 -19.48
CA ASP A 35 -10.88 -16.78 -19.83
C ASP A 35 -10.89 -16.97 -21.36
N LEU A 36 -11.68 -16.16 -22.08
CA LEU A 36 -11.70 -16.17 -23.54
C LEU A 36 -10.33 -15.77 -24.12
N TYR A 37 -9.70 -14.71 -23.61
CA TYR A 37 -8.35 -14.30 -24.03
C TYR A 37 -7.33 -15.43 -23.84
N LEU A 38 -7.31 -16.07 -22.67
CA LEU A 38 -6.39 -17.17 -22.37
C LEU A 38 -6.63 -18.36 -23.31
N SER A 39 -7.88 -18.71 -23.58
CA SER A 39 -8.20 -19.80 -24.51
C SER A 39 -7.68 -19.52 -25.93
N ILE A 40 -7.74 -18.27 -26.39
CA ILE A 40 -7.22 -17.89 -27.71
C ILE A 40 -5.68 -17.99 -27.72
N VAL A 41 -5.01 -17.55 -26.66
CA VAL A 41 -3.54 -17.64 -26.55
C VAL A 41 -3.06 -19.09 -26.49
N GLU A 42 -3.81 -19.98 -25.84
CA GLU A 42 -3.51 -21.41 -25.79
C GLU A 42 -3.66 -22.11 -27.15
N GLU A 43 -4.59 -21.65 -27.99
CA GLU A 43 -4.76 -22.14 -29.37
C GLU A 43 -3.59 -21.74 -30.28
N VAL A 44 -2.83 -20.69 -29.94
CA VAL A 44 -1.65 -20.29 -30.71
C VAL A 44 -0.52 -21.27 -30.43
N GLU A 45 -0.33 -22.22 -31.36
CA GLU A 45 0.83 -23.11 -31.35
C GLU A 45 2.11 -22.28 -31.41
N MET A 46 2.82 -22.17 -30.29
CA MET A 46 4.16 -21.61 -30.26
C MET A 46 5.06 -22.48 -31.12
N ASN A 47 5.48 -21.99 -32.29
CA ASN A 47 6.59 -22.54 -33.04
C ASN A 47 7.88 -22.36 -32.21
N SER A 48 8.07 -23.28 -31.26
CA SER A 48 8.95 -23.17 -30.10
C SER A 48 10.36 -23.68 -30.39
N GLY A 49 10.86 -23.40 -31.60
CA GLY A 49 12.27 -23.58 -31.93
C GLY A 49 13.02 -22.29 -31.74
N VAL A 50 13.60 -22.06 -30.54
CA VAL A 50 14.65 -21.06 -30.40
C VAL A 50 15.97 -21.61 -30.99
N SER A 51 16.84 -20.73 -31.48
CA SER A 51 18.18 -21.15 -31.92
C SER A 51 18.95 -21.75 -30.74
N ALA A 52 19.89 -22.66 -31.03
CA ALA A 52 20.76 -23.24 -30.00
C ALA A 52 21.52 -22.16 -29.21
N ASP A 53 21.85 -21.05 -29.86
CA ASP A 53 22.62 -19.94 -29.30
C ASP A 53 21.77 -18.90 -28.57
N PHE A 54 20.43 -19.03 -28.55
CA PHE A 54 19.52 -18.04 -27.93
C PHE A 54 19.89 -17.73 -26.48
N THR A 55 20.28 -18.76 -25.71
CA THR A 55 20.66 -18.59 -24.30
C THR A 55 21.95 -17.78 -24.17
N ASP A 56 22.93 -18.05 -25.02
CA ASP A 56 24.23 -17.37 -24.98
C ASP A 56 24.08 -15.90 -25.43
N ASP A 57 23.33 -15.65 -26.49
CA ASP A 57 23.07 -14.31 -27.03
C ASP A 57 22.28 -13.44 -26.05
N THR A 58 21.32 -14.02 -25.31
CA THR A 58 20.52 -13.29 -24.31
C THR A 58 21.34 -12.97 -23.06
N LEU A 59 22.15 -13.90 -22.57
CA LEU A 59 23.06 -13.67 -21.43
C LEU A 59 24.09 -12.59 -21.73
N GLN A 60 24.63 -12.56 -22.95
CA GLN A 60 25.58 -11.52 -23.36
C GLN A 60 24.94 -10.12 -23.35
N GLN A 61 23.68 -10.00 -23.80
CA GLN A 61 22.95 -8.72 -23.79
C GLN A 61 22.63 -8.23 -22.38
N LEU A 62 22.42 -9.15 -21.43
CA LEU A 62 22.20 -8.82 -20.01
C LEU A 62 23.47 -8.27 -19.36
N GLU A 63 24.64 -8.89 -19.59
CA GLU A 63 25.90 -8.48 -18.96
C GLU A 63 26.31 -7.04 -19.34
N ILE A 64 25.99 -6.59 -20.55
CA ILE A 64 26.22 -5.21 -21.03
C ILE A 64 25.34 -4.17 -20.28
N ARG A 65 24.24 -4.60 -19.65
CA ARG A 65 23.25 -3.73 -19.01
C ARG A 65 23.39 -3.64 -17.48
N LEU A 66 24.20 -4.48 -16.84
CA LEU A 66 24.38 -4.36 -15.39
C LEU A 66 25.23 -3.12 -15.05
N PRO A 67 24.74 -2.22 -14.18
CA PRO A 67 25.58 -1.14 -13.67
C PRO A 67 26.74 -1.74 -12.87
N ALA A 68 27.95 -1.22 -13.09
CA ALA A 68 29.13 -1.60 -12.32
C ALA A 68 28.85 -1.52 -10.81
N PRO A 69 29.37 -2.46 -10.00
CA PRO A 69 29.07 -2.50 -8.58
C PRO A 69 29.41 -1.15 -7.91
N PRO A 70 28.51 -0.59 -7.09
CA PRO A 70 28.75 0.70 -6.47
C PRO A 70 29.99 0.62 -5.58
N GLN A 71 30.94 1.54 -5.78
CA GLN A 71 32.11 1.64 -4.92
C GLN A 71 31.66 1.84 -3.46
N LYS A 72 32.25 1.04 -2.57
CA LYS A 72 31.89 0.95 -1.16
C LYS A 72 32.13 2.29 -0.45
N LYS A 73 31.12 3.16 -0.38
CA LYS A 73 31.17 4.37 0.45
C LYS A 73 31.32 3.95 1.91
N GLN A 74 32.31 4.52 2.60
CA GLN A 74 32.48 4.32 4.03
C GLN A 74 31.27 4.89 4.76
N ASN A 75 30.44 4.00 5.31
CA ASN A 75 29.22 4.38 6.02
C ASN A 75 29.57 4.90 7.42
N HIS A 76 29.29 6.17 7.68
CA HIS A 76 29.41 6.83 9.00
C HIS A 76 28.29 6.41 10.00
N VAL A 77 27.66 5.25 9.80
CA VAL A 77 26.54 4.75 10.62
C VAL A 77 26.91 4.66 12.10
N PHE A 78 28.14 4.24 12.41
CA PHE A 78 28.64 4.20 13.79
C PHE A 78 28.67 5.58 14.45
N ILE A 79 29.01 6.64 13.70
CA ILE A 79 29.06 8.00 14.24
C ILE A 79 27.64 8.49 14.55
N HIS A 80 26.69 8.29 13.63
CA HIS A 80 25.29 8.66 13.85
C HIS A 80 24.69 7.94 15.06
N TYR A 81 24.98 6.64 15.20
CA TYR A 81 24.50 5.85 16.33
C TYR A 81 25.10 6.31 17.66
N LEU A 82 26.39 6.63 17.68
CA LEU A 82 27.07 7.14 18.88
C LEU A 82 26.51 8.49 19.33
N VAL A 83 26.27 9.41 18.38
CA VAL A 83 25.65 10.71 18.68
C VAL A 83 24.24 10.54 19.24
N ALA A 84 23.41 9.71 18.61
CA ALA A 84 22.05 9.47 19.06
C ALA A 84 22.00 8.83 20.45
N ALA A 85 22.75 7.75 20.67
CA ALA A 85 22.80 7.06 21.96
C ALA A 85 23.34 7.97 23.08
N GLY A 86 24.37 8.77 22.79
CA GLY A 86 24.91 9.75 23.72
C GLY A 86 23.88 10.81 24.12
N LEU A 87 23.12 11.33 23.15
CA LEU A 87 22.07 12.31 23.42
C LEU A 87 20.96 11.71 24.29
N THR A 88 20.51 10.49 24.01
CA THR A 88 19.48 9.82 24.82
C THR A 88 19.92 9.68 26.27
N ILE A 89 21.13 9.16 26.51
CA ILE A 89 21.68 9.01 27.87
C ILE A 89 21.76 10.38 28.57
N LEU A 90 22.23 11.41 27.87
CA LEU A 90 22.35 12.75 28.43
C LEU A 90 20.99 13.36 28.79
N LEU A 91 19.99 13.22 27.93
CA LEU A 91 18.62 13.70 28.18
C LEU A 91 17.95 12.96 29.34
N THR A 92 18.22 11.65 29.49
CA THR A 92 17.73 10.86 30.62
C THR A 92 18.40 11.29 31.94
N ILE A 93 19.73 11.49 31.95
CA ILE A 93 20.47 11.92 33.15
C ILE A 93 20.05 13.33 33.59
N THR A 94 19.84 14.24 32.64
CA THR A 94 19.44 15.63 32.93
C THR A 94 17.97 15.76 33.31
N GLY A 95 17.16 14.70 33.17
CA GLY A 95 15.76 14.72 33.58
C GLY A 95 14.84 15.57 32.69
N VAL A 96 15.25 15.88 31.46
CA VAL A 96 14.44 16.65 30.48
C VAL A 96 13.03 16.05 30.28
N PHE A 97 12.90 14.72 30.39
CA PHE A 97 11.61 14.03 30.24
C PHE A 97 10.68 14.19 31.45
N GLN A 98 11.14 14.68 32.61
CA GLN A 98 10.28 14.86 33.78
C GLN A 98 9.19 15.91 33.52
N GLY A 99 9.53 17.05 32.89
CA GLY A 99 8.56 18.09 32.56
C GLY A 99 7.56 17.72 31.44
N ALA A 100 7.95 16.83 30.52
CA ALA A 100 7.06 16.32 29.48
C ALA A 100 6.07 15.27 30.01
N LEU A 101 6.51 14.46 30.98
CA LEU A 101 5.64 13.49 31.66
C LEU A 101 4.65 14.17 32.61
N ASP A 102 4.99 15.31 33.19
CA ASP A 102 4.10 16.09 34.07
C ASP A 102 2.86 16.63 33.31
N VAL A 103 3.00 17.01 32.04
CA VAL A 103 1.86 17.36 31.16
C VAL A 103 0.91 16.16 30.93
N SER A 104 1.45 14.95 30.95
CA SER A 104 0.67 13.72 30.80
C SER A 104 -0.11 13.40 32.09
N ASP A 105 0.46 13.73 33.26
CA ASP A 105 -0.19 13.54 34.56
C ASP A 105 -1.24 14.64 34.86
N ILE A 106 -1.12 15.84 34.27
CA ILE A 106 -2.18 16.86 34.28
C ILE A 106 -3.47 16.36 33.62
N GLN A 107 -3.39 15.47 32.62
CA GLN A 107 -4.60 14.83 32.06
C GLN A 107 -5.19 13.76 32.99
N GLN A 108 -4.38 13.07 33.78
CA GLN A 108 -4.86 12.02 34.68
C GLN A 108 -5.39 12.57 36.02
N LYS A 109 -4.91 13.74 36.46
CA LYS A 109 -5.31 14.38 37.73
C LYS A 109 -6.64 15.15 37.66
N LYS A 110 -7.26 15.29 36.49
CA LYS A 110 -8.64 15.82 36.35
C LYS A 110 -9.62 14.65 36.47
N GLY A 111 -9.74 14.14 37.69
CA GLY A 111 -10.56 12.99 38.07
C GLY A 111 -12.06 13.17 37.83
N GLY A 112 -12.51 12.78 36.64
CA GLY A 112 -13.89 12.44 36.31
C GLY A 112 -13.86 11.49 35.14
N SER A 113 -14.45 10.30 35.29
CA SER A 113 -14.40 9.29 34.22
C SER A 113 -15.04 9.87 32.97
N ILE A 114 -14.44 9.64 31.80
CA ILE A 114 -15.07 9.96 30.51
C ILE A 114 -16.46 9.27 30.43
N THR A 115 -16.62 8.15 31.13
CA THR A 115 -17.91 7.47 31.35
C THR A 115 -18.91 8.31 32.14
N ASP A 116 -18.49 9.03 33.19
CA ASP A 116 -19.38 9.88 34.01
C ASP A 116 -19.92 11.04 33.17
N HIS A 117 -19.05 11.64 32.36
CA HIS A 117 -19.42 12.76 31.49
C HIS A 117 -20.32 12.32 30.32
N LEU A 118 -20.23 11.04 29.92
CA LEU A 118 -21.12 10.45 28.90
C LEU A 118 -22.47 10.08 29.50
N MET A 119 -22.49 9.42 30.66
CA MET A 119 -23.72 9.09 31.40
C MET A 119 -24.56 10.35 31.68
N THR A 120 -23.91 11.43 32.15
CA THR A 120 -24.61 12.68 32.46
C THR A 120 -25.24 13.31 31.22
N LYS A 121 -24.63 13.17 30.03
CA LYS A 121 -25.22 13.66 28.77
C LYS A 121 -26.38 12.76 28.31
N THR A 122 -26.23 11.45 28.44
CA THR A 122 -27.29 10.49 28.12
C THR A 122 -28.52 10.69 29.00
N ASP A 123 -28.35 10.93 30.30
CA ASP A 123 -29.48 11.19 31.21
C ASP A 123 -30.20 12.49 30.89
N ASN A 124 -29.48 13.56 30.54
CA ASN A 124 -30.09 14.83 30.13
C ASN A 124 -30.92 14.67 28.85
N VAL A 125 -30.40 13.97 27.83
CA VAL A 125 -31.15 13.70 26.59
C VAL A 125 -32.38 12.83 26.86
N LEU A 126 -32.24 11.82 27.73
CA LEU A 126 -33.36 10.96 28.09
C LEU A 126 -34.45 11.73 28.85
N GLN A 127 -34.08 12.68 29.71
CA GLN A 127 -35.02 13.55 30.40
C GLN A 127 -35.69 14.55 29.45
N GLU A 128 -34.98 15.09 28.47
CA GLU A 128 -35.55 15.97 27.44
C GLU A 128 -36.61 15.22 26.61
N ILE A 129 -36.31 13.99 26.17
CA ILE A 129 -37.26 13.15 25.42
C ILE A 129 -38.44 12.72 26.30
N LYS A 130 -38.22 12.40 27.58
CA LYS A 130 -39.30 12.08 28.53
C LYS A 130 -40.12 13.32 28.94
N GLY A 131 -39.54 14.51 28.90
CA GLY A 131 -40.19 15.78 29.23
C GLY A 131 -41.13 16.27 28.12
N VAL A 132 -40.77 16.04 26.86
CA VAL A 132 -41.61 16.38 25.69
C VAL A 132 -42.91 15.58 25.65
N HIS A 133 -42.98 14.41 26.30
CA HIS A 133 -44.19 13.57 26.33
C HIS A 133 -45.17 13.85 27.48
N ARG A 134 -44.96 14.90 28.30
CA ARG A 134 -45.81 15.21 29.46
C ARG A 134 -46.46 16.61 29.46
N HIS A 135 -46.53 17.26 28.30
CA HIS A 135 -47.36 18.45 28.10
C HIS A 135 -48.31 18.22 26.91
N GLU A 136 -49.39 17.49 27.19
CA GLU A 136 -50.72 17.77 26.63
C GLU A 136 -51.38 18.86 27.48
#